data_AF-A0A7C0XU12-F1
#
_entry.id   AF-A0A7C0XU12-F1
#
_cell.length_a   1.000
_cell.length_b   1.000
_cell.length_c   1.000
_cell.angle_alpha   90.00
_cell.angle_beta   90.00
_cell.angle_gamma   90.00
#
_symmetry.space_group_name_H-M   'P 1'
#
loop_
_entity.id
_entity.type
_entity.pdbx_description
1 polymer ?
#
loop_
_entity_poly.entity_id
_entity_poly.type
_entity_poly.pdbx_seq_one_letter_code
_entity_poly.pdbx_strand_id
1 'polypeptide(L)'
;MGQFGITTRNTDLDFFIPEEATLSIGRIFKENNISEDDTVVHIHPTSRWMWKCWDDRYMAEVFGWMIDKGMKIVLTSAPVDKEIETADRILSLIPDELISKGIVNLCGRTSIKELAAISDAADIFFGVDSAPMHIAAAVHTQVVALFGPTGENEWRPFGRGHIVITKDLPCKPCRKGMCEGVQLRECMSAIKPEDVKKAISEKTL
;
A
#
# COMPACT_ATOMS: atom_id res chain seq x y z
N MET A 1 21.41 25.45 -13.75
CA MET A 1 20.21 25.94 -14.47
C MET A 1 19.50 24.71 -15.03
N GLY A 2 18.17 24.61 -14.87
CA GLY A 2 17.41 23.57 -15.55
C GLY A 2 17.52 23.71 -17.07
N GLN A 3 17.31 22.63 -17.81
CA GLN A 3 17.45 22.57 -19.28
C GLN A 3 16.67 23.68 -20.02
N PHE A 4 15.62 24.21 -19.41
CA PHE A 4 14.75 25.27 -19.96
C PHE A 4 14.86 26.61 -19.23
N GLY A 5 15.89 26.83 -18.40
CA GLY A 5 16.07 28.08 -17.64
C GLY A 5 15.08 28.28 -16.48
N ILE A 6 14.18 27.33 -16.24
CA ILE A 6 13.26 27.32 -15.09
C ILE A 6 14.00 26.77 -13.86
N THR A 7 13.82 27.43 -12.72
CA THR A 7 14.32 26.96 -11.42
C THR A 7 13.16 26.90 -10.43
N THR A 8 12.95 25.74 -9.81
CA THR A 8 12.06 25.60 -8.65
C THR A 8 12.87 25.16 -7.44
N ARG A 9 12.47 25.62 -6.25
CA ARG A 9 13.00 25.16 -4.96
C ARG A 9 12.07 24.16 -4.29
N ASN A 10 10.81 24.12 -4.70
CA ASN A 10 9.82 23.17 -4.22
C ASN A 10 9.57 22.12 -5.32
N THR A 11 9.86 20.87 -4.99
CA THR A 11 9.58 19.71 -5.84
C THR A 11 8.60 18.75 -5.18
N ASP A 12 8.01 19.15 -4.07
CA ASP A 12 7.12 18.31 -3.28
C ASP A 12 5.84 18.02 -4.07
N LEU A 13 5.32 16.81 -3.88
CA LEU A 13 4.00 16.44 -4.35
C LEU A 13 2.97 16.96 -3.35
N ASP A 14 1.88 17.50 -3.86
CA ASP A 14 0.75 17.97 -3.05
C ASP A 14 -0.53 17.34 -3.60
N PHE A 15 -1.37 16.83 -2.71
CA PHE A 15 -2.70 16.32 -3.03
C PHE A 15 -3.72 16.98 -2.11
N PHE A 16 -4.54 17.85 -2.67
CA PHE A 16 -5.59 18.52 -1.90
C PHE A 16 -6.70 17.54 -1.48
N ILE A 17 -6.92 17.43 -0.17
CA ILE A 17 -8.00 16.63 0.44
C ILE A 17 -9.15 17.59 0.82
N PRO A 18 -10.34 17.44 0.22
CA PRO A 18 -11.50 18.22 0.62
C PRO A 18 -11.96 17.87 2.05
N GLU A 19 -12.46 18.86 2.79
CA GLU A 19 -12.94 18.69 4.16
C GLU A 19 -14.01 17.60 4.27
N GLU A 20 -14.87 17.44 3.25
CA GLU A 20 -15.89 16.40 3.24
C GLU A 20 -15.30 14.99 3.25
N ALA A 21 -14.14 14.79 2.60
CA ALA A 21 -13.43 13.50 2.62
C ALA A 21 -12.83 13.23 3.99
N THR A 22 -12.17 14.23 4.61
CA THR A 22 -11.64 14.12 5.97
C THR A 22 -12.75 13.79 6.98
N LEU A 23 -13.89 14.48 6.90
CA LEU A 23 -15.05 14.21 7.75
C LEU A 23 -15.66 12.82 7.51
N SER A 24 -15.70 12.35 6.25
CA SER A 24 -16.15 11.00 5.91
C SER A 24 -15.28 9.94 6.58
N ILE A 25 -13.96 10.05 6.43
CA ILE A 25 -13.00 9.10 7.01
C ILE A 25 -12.99 9.15 8.53
N GLY A 26 -13.08 10.33 9.14
CA GLY A 26 -13.21 10.46 10.60
C GLY A 26 -14.44 9.74 11.16
N ARG A 27 -15.57 9.73 10.45
CA ARG A 27 -16.75 8.94 10.84
C ARG A 27 -16.49 7.43 10.70
N ILE A 28 -15.91 7.00 9.59
CA ILE A 28 -15.57 5.58 9.37
C ILE A 28 -14.63 5.07 10.46
N PHE A 29 -13.59 5.83 10.82
CA PHE A 29 -12.64 5.45 11.87
C PHE A 29 -13.35 5.31 13.22
N LYS A 30 -14.19 6.30 13.57
CA LYS A 30 -15.00 6.25 14.80
C LYS A 30 -15.96 5.07 14.85
N GLU A 31 -16.68 4.78 13.76
CA GLU A 31 -17.61 3.65 13.66
C GLU A 31 -16.91 2.29 13.79
N ASN A 32 -15.63 2.22 13.43
CA ASN A 32 -14.81 1.02 13.52
C ASN A 32 -13.89 1.01 14.75
N ASN A 33 -14.10 1.89 15.72
CA ASN A 33 -13.31 2.01 16.95
C ASN A 33 -11.79 2.17 16.69
N ILE A 34 -11.43 2.96 15.68
CA ILE A 34 -10.07 3.46 15.48
C ILE A 34 -9.94 4.81 16.19
N SER A 35 -8.96 4.93 17.06
CA SER A 35 -8.65 6.10 17.88
C SER A 35 -7.30 6.71 17.49
N GLU A 36 -6.99 7.89 18.04
CA GLU A 36 -5.70 8.57 17.81
C GLU A 36 -4.50 7.85 18.45
N ASP A 37 -4.75 6.94 19.41
CA ASP A 37 -3.71 6.12 20.05
C ASP A 37 -3.40 4.83 19.27
N ASP A 38 -4.20 4.50 18.24
CA ASP A 38 -3.99 3.32 17.41
C ASP A 38 -2.92 3.60 16.34
N THR A 39 -2.06 2.61 16.08
CA THR A 39 -1.23 2.62 14.87
C THR A 39 -2.04 2.13 13.68
N VAL A 40 -2.29 3.00 12.71
CA VAL A 40 -3.12 2.74 11.53
C VAL A 40 -2.25 2.48 10.30
N VAL A 41 -2.50 1.36 9.64
CA VAL A 41 -1.86 0.98 8.37
C VAL A 41 -2.91 0.98 7.26
N HIS A 42 -2.80 1.92 6.34
CA HIS A 42 -3.55 1.89 5.09
C HIS A 42 -2.92 0.86 4.15
N ILE A 43 -3.67 -0.19 3.79
CA ILE A 43 -3.18 -1.24 2.90
C ILE A 43 -3.93 -1.22 1.57
N HIS A 44 -3.17 -1.22 0.46
CA HIS A 44 -3.69 -1.42 -0.89
C HIS A 44 -2.89 -2.53 -1.62
N PRO A 45 -3.36 -3.80 -1.58
CA PRO A 45 -2.54 -4.94 -1.99
C PRO A 45 -2.57 -5.17 -3.52
N THR A 46 -3.44 -4.48 -4.25
CA THR A 46 -3.71 -4.71 -5.65
C THR A 46 -3.16 -3.62 -6.57
N SER A 47 -3.20 -3.90 -7.87
CA SER A 47 -3.02 -2.91 -8.90
C SER A 47 -3.77 -3.34 -10.16
N ARG A 48 -4.03 -2.41 -11.08
CA ARG A 48 -4.54 -2.72 -12.43
C ARG A 48 -3.77 -3.86 -13.11
N TRP A 49 -2.46 -3.93 -12.88
CA TRP A 49 -1.58 -4.93 -13.41
C TRP A 49 -1.38 -6.03 -12.37
N MET A 50 -2.27 -7.02 -12.33
CA MET A 50 -2.26 -8.06 -11.28
C MET A 50 -0.95 -8.85 -11.16
N TRP A 51 -0.10 -8.81 -12.19
CA TRP A 51 1.25 -9.36 -12.15
C TRP A 51 2.26 -8.50 -11.36
N LYS A 52 1.87 -7.35 -10.83
CA LYS A 52 2.61 -6.61 -9.81
C LYS A 52 2.18 -7.01 -8.40
N CYS A 53 1.04 -7.68 -8.25
CA CYS A 53 0.53 -8.08 -6.96
C CYS A 53 1.38 -9.18 -6.34
N TRP A 54 1.50 -9.12 -5.01
CA TRP A 54 2.25 -10.10 -4.25
C TRP A 54 1.46 -11.41 -4.09
N ASP A 55 2.05 -12.39 -3.41
CA ASP A 55 1.35 -13.64 -3.11
C ASP A 55 0.28 -13.39 -2.03
N ASP A 56 -0.95 -13.82 -2.27
CA ASP A 56 -2.08 -13.60 -1.36
C ASP A 56 -1.81 -14.20 0.04
N ARG A 57 -1.06 -15.31 0.12
CA ARG A 57 -0.69 -15.94 1.41
C ARG A 57 0.32 -15.10 2.17
N TYR A 58 1.26 -14.47 1.47
CA TYR A 58 2.23 -13.57 2.09
C TYR A 58 1.57 -12.28 2.57
N MET A 59 0.61 -11.74 1.81
CA MET A 59 -0.23 -10.63 2.26
C MET A 59 -0.99 -10.98 3.54
N ALA A 60 -1.70 -12.11 3.55
CA ALA A 60 -2.47 -12.57 4.71
C ALA A 60 -1.60 -12.76 5.96
N GLU A 61 -0.40 -13.32 5.79
CA GLU A 61 0.57 -13.49 6.88
C GLU A 61 1.01 -12.15 7.49
N VAL A 62 1.29 -11.14 6.65
CA VAL A 62 1.66 -9.80 7.12
C VAL A 62 0.49 -9.12 7.81
N PHE A 63 -0.74 -9.29 7.30
CA PHE A 63 -1.94 -8.70 7.92
C PHE A 63 -2.16 -9.29 9.32
N GLY A 64 -2.11 -10.62 9.45
CA GLY A 64 -2.23 -11.30 10.73
C GLY A 64 -1.17 -10.82 11.73
N TRP A 65 0.09 -10.72 11.28
CA TRP A 65 1.17 -10.20 12.12
C TRP A 65 0.96 -8.74 12.57
N MET A 66 0.48 -7.85 11.70
CA MET A 66 0.17 -6.46 12.06
C MET A 66 -0.92 -6.40 13.14
N ILE A 67 -1.98 -7.19 12.99
CA ILE A 67 -3.09 -7.26 13.96
C ILE A 67 -2.59 -7.81 15.31
N ASP A 68 -1.76 -8.86 15.30
CA ASP A 68 -1.15 -9.41 16.52
C ASP A 68 -0.24 -8.40 17.24
N LYS A 69 0.29 -7.41 16.51
CA LYS A 69 1.04 -6.27 17.06
C LYS A 69 0.16 -5.12 17.54
N GLY A 70 -1.16 -5.25 17.44
CA GLY A 70 -2.12 -4.23 17.86
C GLY A 70 -2.38 -3.13 16.83
N MET A 71 -1.90 -3.29 15.59
CA MET A 71 -2.12 -2.30 14.53
C MET A 71 -3.55 -2.45 13.95
N LYS A 72 -4.10 -1.33 13.47
CA LYS A 72 -5.38 -1.27 12.74
C LYS A 72 -5.12 -1.17 11.25
N ILE A 73 -5.70 -2.08 10.48
CA ILE A 73 -5.61 -2.12 9.03
C ILE A 73 -6.85 -1.46 8.43
N VAL A 74 -6.62 -0.48 7.55
CA VAL A 74 -7.66 0.03 6.64
C VAL A 74 -7.34 -0.50 5.25
N LEU A 75 -8.14 -1.47 4.78
CA LEU A 75 -7.90 -2.18 3.53
C LEU A 75 -8.69 -1.54 2.38
N THR A 76 -8.01 -1.22 1.28
CA THR A 76 -8.64 -0.65 0.08
C THR A 76 -8.26 -1.40 -1.19
N SER A 77 -9.07 -1.23 -2.23
CA SER A 77 -8.85 -1.71 -3.60
C SER A 77 -9.59 -0.79 -4.57
N ALA A 78 -9.27 -0.85 -5.86
CA ALA A 78 -10.13 -0.23 -6.86
C ALA A 78 -11.53 -0.89 -6.88
N PRO A 79 -12.60 -0.19 -7.34
CA PRO A 79 -13.93 -0.77 -7.55
C PRO A 79 -13.95 -1.63 -8.83
N VAL A 80 -13.11 -2.66 -8.85
CA VAL A 80 -12.93 -3.60 -9.96
C VAL A 80 -13.01 -5.00 -9.37
N ASP A 81 -13.91 -5.83 -9.91
CA ASP A 81 -14.22 -7.16 -9.38
C ASP A 81 -12.96 -7.97 -9.07
N LYS A 82 -12.00 -8.02 -10.01
CA LYS A 82 -10.76 -8.78 -9.83
C LYS A 82 -9.89 -8.31 -8.66
N GLU A 83 -9.90 -7.01 -8.36
CA GLU A 83 -9.16 -6.46 -7.23
C GLU A 83 -9.89 -6.73 -5.91
N ILE A 84 -11.21 -6.58 -5.89
CA ILE A 84 -12.07 -6.91 -4.74
C ILE A 84 -11.96 -8.40 -4.41
N GLU A 85 -12.10 -9.28 -5.41
CA GLU A 85 -11.94 -10.73 -5.27
C GLU A 85 -10.55 -11.10 -4.73
N THR A 86 -9.51 -10.35 -5.10
CA THR A 86 -8.15 -10.60 -4.59
C THR A 86 -8.05 -10.21 -3.12
N ALA A 87 -8.63 -9.08 -2.72
CA ALA A 87 -8.72 -8.71 -1.31
C ALA A 87 -9.53 -9.74 -0.50
N ASP A 88 -10.66 -10.20 -1.03
CA ASP A 88 -11.48 -11.23 -0.39
C ASP A 88 -10.72 -12.56 -0.24
N ARG A 89 -9.95 -12.98 -1.25
CA ARG A 89 -9.07 -14.15 -1.13
C ARG A 89 -8.05 -13.97 -0.02
N ILE A 90 -7.38 -12.81 0.06
CA ILE A 90 -6.41 -12.53 1.13
C ILE A 90 -7.08 -12.62 2.50
N LEU A 91 -8.25 -11.99 2.68
CA LEU A 91 -8.99 -12.03 3.94
C LEU A 91 -9.43 -13.45 4.29
N SER A 92 -9.82 -14.29 3.31
CA SER A 92 -10.22 -15.68 3.55
C SER A 92 -9.11 -16.58 4.11
N LEU A 93 -7.85 -16.14 4.01
CA LEU A 93 -6.68 -16.84 4.56
C LEU A 93 -6.35 -16.42 6.00
N ILE A 94 -7.08 -15.44 6.56
CA ILE A 94 -6.89 -14.92 7.92
C ILE A 94 -8.04 -15.43 8.80
N PRO A 95 -7.79 -15.89 10.04
CA PRO A 95 -8.85 -16.25 10.96
C PRO A 95 -9.82 -15.09 11.23
N ASP A 96 -11.14 -15.35 11.19
CA ASP A 96 -12.20 -14.35 11.41
C ASP A 96 -12.04 -13.56 12.72
N GLU A 97 -11.53 -14.21 13.77
CA GLU A 97 -11.25 -13.57 15.05
C GLU A 97 -10.21 -12.44 14.93
N LEU A 98 -9.18 -12.60 14.09
CA LEU A 98 -8.19 -11.55 13.85
C LEU A 98 -8.78 -10.43 12.99
N ILE A 99 -9.55 -10.78 11.95
CA ILE A 99 -10.20 -9.80 11.07
C ILE A 99 -11.06 -8.83 11.90
N SER A 100 -11.90 -9.38 12.78
CA SER A 100 -12.80 -8.58 13.63
C SER A 100 -12.10 -7.68 14.65
N LYS A 101 -10.81 -7.91 14.96
CA LYS A 101 -10.05 -7.11 15.92
C LYS A 101 -9.41 -5.86 15.30
N GLY A 102 -9.16 -5.88 14.00
CA GLY A 102 -8.25 -4.89 13.43
C GLY A 102 -8.33 -4.63 11.94
N ILE A 103 -9.31 -5.15 11.18
CA ILE A 103 -9.43 -4.84 9.75
C ILE A 103 -10.73 -4.10 9.44
N VAL A 104 -10.61 -2.93 8.84
CA VAL A 104 -11.70 -2.20 8.20
C VAL A 104 -11.60 -2.40 6.68
N ASN A 105 -12.51 -3.20 6.11
CA ASN A 105 -12.53 -3.47 4.67
C ASN A 105 -13.35 -2.42 3.90
N LEU A 106 -12.66 -1.59 3.13
CA LEU A 106 -13.23 -0.56 2.25
C LEU A 106 -12.95 -0.83 0.76
N CYS A 107 -12.62 -2.07 0.40
CA CYS A 107 -12.35 -2.47 -1.00
C CYS A 107 -13.50 -2.08 -1.93
N GLY A 108 -13.20 -1.34 -2.99
CA GLY A 108 -14.18 -0.84 -3.95
C GLY A 108 -15.18 0.19 -3.41
N ARG A 109 -15.00 0.68 -2.18
CA ARG A 109 -15.97 1.56 -1.48
C ARG A 109 -15.44 2.97 -1.21
N THR A 110 -14.30 3.33 -1.80
CA THR A 110 -13.64 4.62 -1.59
C THR A 110 -13.48 5.38 -2.90
N SER A 111 -13.78 6.68 -2.88
CA SER A 111 -13.33 7.61 -3.93
C SER A 111 -11.83 7.90 -3.82
N ILE A 112 -11.22 8.50 -4.85
CA ILE A 112 -9.80 8.92 -4.82
C ILE A 112 -9.55 9.94 -3.69
N LYS A 113 -10.51 10.83 -3.43
CA LYS A 113 -10.41 11.84 -2.36
C LYS A 113 -10.44 11.18 -0.98
N GLU A 114 -11.32 10.19 -0.79
CA GLU A 114 -11.37 9.40 0.43
C GLU A 114 -10.12 8.53 0.61
N LEU A 115 -9.58 7.96 -0.47
CA LEU A 115 -8.31 7.22 -0.43
C LEU A 115 -7.14 8.11 0.04
N ALA A 116 -7.10 9.36 -0.41
CA ALA A 116 -6.13 10.34 0.06
C ALA A 116 -6.34 10.65 1.56
N ALA A 117 -7.59 10.91 1.98
CA ALA A 117 -7.94 11.13 3.39
C ALA A 117 -7.63 9.93 4.30
N ILE A 118 -7.82 8.69 3.82
CA ILE A 118 -7.42 7.47 4.53
C ILE A 118 -5.90 7.42 4.70
N SER A 119 -5.15 7.76 3.65
CA SER A 119 -3.69 7.75 3.71
C SER A 119 -3.17 8.83 4.66
N ASP A 120 -3.71 10.04 4.58
CA ASP A 120 -3.35 11.19 5.44
C ASP A 120 -3.61 10.90 6.93
N ALA A 121 -4.70 10.19 7.23
CA ALA A 121 -5.05 9.76 8.58
C ALA A 121 -4.32 8.47 9.05
N ALA A 122 -3.53 7.83 8.20
CA ALA A 122 -2.79 6.62 8.54
C ALA A 122 -1.32 6.94 8.86
N ASP A 123 -0.72 6.16 9.76
CA ASP A 123 0.71 6.29 10.06
C ASP A 123 1.57 5.77 8.92
N ILE A 124 1.11 4.69 8.28
CA ILE A 124 1.84 3.97 7.23
C ILE A 124 0.90 3.58 6.10
N PHE A 125 1.40 3.72 4.86
CA PHE A 125 0.84 3.04 3.71
C PHE A 125 1.66 1.79 3.38
N PHE A 126 1.00 0.65 3.18
CA PHE A 126 1.61 -0.57 2.66
C PHE A 126 0.91 -1.06 1.39
N GLY A 127 1.68 -1.34 0.34
CA GLY A 127 1.10 -1.83 -0.90
C GLY A 127 2.12 -2.14 -1.98
N VAL A 128 1.62 -2.31 -3.21
CA VAL A 128 2.43 -2.54 -4.41
C VAL A 128 2.62 -1.23 -5.20
N ASP A 129 3.49 -1.26 -6.21
CA ASP A 129 3.66 -0.18 -7.20
C ASP A 129 2.36 0.11 -7.99
N SER A 130 1.53 0.99 -7.43
CA SER A 130 0.23 1.44 -7.92
C SER A 130 -0.07 2.91 -7.56
N ALA A 131 -1.10 3.52 -8.15
CA ALA A 131 -1.45 4.92 -7.89
C ALA A 131 -1.69 5.27 -6.40
N PRO A 132 -2.38 4.43 -5.59
CA PRO A 132 -2.52 4.65 -4.14
C PRO A 132 -1.20 4.92 -3.39
N MET A 133 -0.12 4.23 -3.74
CA MET A 133 1.20 4.46 -3.17
C MET A 133 1.70 5.90 -3.41
N HIS A 134 1.48 6.43 -4.62
CA HIS A 134 1.85 7.81 -4.94
C HIS A 134 0.96 8.83 -4.25
N ILE A 135 -0.34 8.53 -4.11
CA ILE A 135 -1.28 9.39 -3.37
C ILE A 135 -0.86 9.48 -1.89
N ALA A 136 -0.54 8.34 -1.27
CA ALA A 136 -0.03 8.30 0.10
C ALA A 136 1.24 9.14 0.28
N ALA A 137 2.19 9.05 -0.67
CA ALA A 137 3.39 9.89 -0.64
C ALA A 137 3.08 11.40 -0.79
N ALA A 138 2.08 11.75 -1.62
CA ALA A 138 1.68 13.13 -1.87
C ALA A 138 0.95 13.79 -0.69
N VAL A 139 0.37 12.99 0.22
CA VAL A 139 -0.18 13.45 1.50
C VAL A 139 0.79 13.19 2.65
N HIS A 140 2.06 12.94 2.34
CA HIS A 140 3.17 12.78 3.29
C HIS A 140 3.09 11.55 4.22
N THR A 141 2.20 10.59 3.96
CA THR A 141 2.18 9.30 4.65
C THR A 141 3.45 8.51 4.40
N GLN A 142 3.96 7.82 5.42
CA GLN A 142 5.14 6.97 5.25
C GLN A 142 4.79 5.72 4.44
N VAL A 143 5.34 5.62 3.24
CA VAL A 143 5.11 4.49 2.33
C VAL A 143 6.12 3.35 2.53
N VAL A 144 5.60 2.13 2.65
CA VAL A 144 6.32 0.86 2.44
C VAL A 144 5.75 0.19 1.18
N ALA A 145 6.54 0.11 0.11
CA ALA A 145 6.06 -0.34 -1.20
C ALA A 145 6.83 -1.54 -1.74
N LEU A 146 6.11 -2.50 -2.32
CA LEU A 146 6.67 -3.66 -3.00
C LEU A 146 6.89 -3.37 -4.48
N PHE A 147 8.12 -3.58 -4.95
CA PHE A 147 8.52 -3.47 -6.35
C PHE A 147 9.13 -4.77 -6.85
N GLY A 148 8.73 -5.19 -8.05
CA GLY A 148 9.31 -6.36 -8.72
C GLY A 148 9.61 -6.09 -10.19
N PRO A 149 8.64 -6.25 -11.09
CA PRO A 149 8.88 -6.20 -12.54
C PRO A 149 9.05 -4.78 -13.11
N THR A 150 8.55 -3.77 -12.42
CA THR A 150 8.70 -2.35 -12.76
C THR A 150 9.93 -1.73 -12.11
N GLY A 151 10.39 -0.61 -12.66
CA GLY A 151 11.59 0.07 -12.18
C GLY A 151 11.27 1.04 -11.04
N GLU A 152 11.83 0.75 -9.87
CA GLU A 152 11.74 1.56 -8.67
C GLU A 152 12.47 2.90 -8.80
N ASN A 153 13.49 2.99 -9.65
CA ASN A 153 14.21 4.24 -9.85
C ASN A 153 13.35 5.29 -10.57
N GLU A 154 12.40 4.82 -11.39
CA GLU A 154 11.44 5.67 -12.10
C GLU A 154 10.15 5.92 -11.30
N TRP A 155 9.68 4.93 -10.53
CA TRP A 155 8.32 4.93 -9.98
C TRP A 155 8.24 4.85 -8.45
N ARG A 156 9.34 4.83 -7.71
CA ARG A 156 9.29 4.87 -6.23
C ARG A 156 8.46 6.06 -5.72
N PRO A 157 7.84 5.95 -4.53
CA PRO A 157 7.16 7.08 -3.90
C PRO A 157 8.12 8.26 -3.78
N PHE A 158 7.65 9.43 -4.22
CA PHE A 158 8.46 10.64 -4.23
C PHE A 158 8.46 11.26 -2.83
N GLY A 159 9.64 11.64 -2.34
CA GLY A 159 9.79 12.19 -1.00
C GLY A 159 10.86 11.45 -0.20
N ARG A 160 10.87 11.67 1.10
CA ARG A 160 11.83 11.08 2.04
C ARG A 160 11.10 10.17 3.03
N GLY A 161 11.84 9.24 3.61
CA GLY A 161 11.28 8.36 4.66
C GLY A 161 10.42 7.22 4.13
N HIS A 162 10.35 6.99 2.82
CA HIS A 162 9.71 5.82 2.25
C HIS A 162 10.67 4.62 2.20
N ILE A 163 10.15 3.41 2.32
CA ILE A 163 10.89 2.17 2.13
C ILE A 163 10.38 1.47 0.87
N VAL A 164 11.27 1.22 -0.09
CA VAL A 164 10.97 0.38 -1.25
C VAL A 164 11.60 -0.98 -1.01
N ILE A 165 10.76 -2.01 -0.97
CA ILE A 165 11.19 -3.40 -0.85
C ILE A 165 11.23 -4.01 -2.24
N THR A 166 12.41 -4.46 -2.62
CA THR A 166 12.62 -5.13 -3.89
C THR A 166 13.78 -6.11 -3.80
N LYS A 167 13.90 -7.00 -4.77
CA LYS A 167 15.01 -7.94 -4.90
C LYS A 167 15.72 -7.69 -6.23
N ASP A 168 17.04 -7.76 -6.19
CA ASP A 168 17.88 -7.58 -7.38
C ASP A 168 17.88 -8.86 -8.20
N LEU A 169 17.33 -8.78 -9.42
CA LEU A 169 17.34 -9.85 -10.41
C LEU A 169 17.94 -9.32 -11.71
N PRO A 170 18.71 -10.13 -12.47
CA PRO A 170 19.36 -9.69 -13.71
C PRO A 170 18.39 -9.16 -14.78
N CYS A 171 17.12 -9.61 -14.74
CA CYS A 171 16.11 -9.20 -15.70
C CYS A 171 15.43 -7.87 -15.36
N LYS A 172 15.67 -7.30 -14.16
CA LYS A 172 14.91 -6.17 -13.63
C LYS A 172 15.51 -4.82 -14.06
N PRO A 173 14.70 -3.85 -14.52
CA PRO A 173 13.25 -3.92 -14.73
C PRO A 173 12.89 -4.55 -16.09
N CYS A 174 12.15 -5.67 -16.09
CA CYS A 174 11.72 -6.32 -17.32
C CYS A 174 10.43 -5.72 -17.88
N ARG A 175 9.58 -5.16 -17.00
CA ARG A 175 8.24 -4.64 -17.30
C ARG A 175 7.32 -5.68 -17.98
N LYS A 176 7.58 -6.97 -17.77
CA LYS A 176 6.82 -8.09 -18.30
C LYS A 176 5.83 -8.61 -17.26
N GLY A 177 4.64 -9.01 -17.71
CA GLY A 177 3.63 -9.61 -16.84
C GLY A 177 3.84 -11.10 -16.54
N MET A 178 4.78 -11.75 -17.22
CA MET A 178 5.13 -13.17 -17.04
C MET A 178 6.64 -13.36 -17.19
N CYS A 179 7.21 -14.29 -16.42
CA CYS A 179 8.56 -14.83 -16.67
C CYS A 179 8.49 -15.83 -17.84
N GLU A 180 9.63 -16.24 -18.40
CA GLU A 180 9.72 -17.06 -19.63
C GLU A 180 8.74 -18.26 -19.65
N GLY A 181 7.55 -18.07 -20.23
CA GLY A 181 6.51 -19.10 -20.35
C GLY A 181 5.78 -19.51 -19.06
N VAL A 182 6.11 -18.95 -17.90
CA VAL A 182 5.52 -19.30 -16.60
C VAL A 182 4.83 -18.10 -15.94
N GLN A 183 3.69 -18.35 -15.28
CA GLN A 183 2.99 -17.34 -14.47
C GLN A 183 3.73 -16.98 -13.16
N LEU A 184 4.88 -17.60 -12.89
CA LEU A 184 5.69 -17.29 -11.73
C LEU A 184 6.26 -15.87 -11.86
N ARG A 185 6.19 -15.12 -10.77
CA ARG A 185 6.72 -13.76 -10.64
C ARG A 185 7.90 -13.78 -9.69
N GLU A 186 9.03 -14.32 -10.14
CA GLU A 186 10.17 -14.61 -9.27
C GLU A 186 10.59 -13.39 -8.43
N CYS A 187 10.63 -12.19 -9.03
CA CYS A 187 10.91 -10.95 -8.32
C CYS A 187 9.96 -10.66 -7.14
N MET A 188 8.65 -10.86 -7.33
CA MET A 188 7.65 -10.67 -6.27
C MET A 188 7.70 -11.82 -5.26
N SER A 189 7.85 -13.06 -5.72
CA SER A 189 7.94 -14.25 -4.85
C SER A 189 9.23 -14.30 -4.02
N ALA A 190 10.28 -13.62 -4.46
CA ALA A 190 11.55 -13.50 -3.74
C ALA A 190 11.45 -12.53 -2.55
N ILE A 191 10.53 -11.56 -2.59
CA ILE A 191 10.19 -10.73 -1.43
C ILE A 191 9.41 -11.60 -0.44
N LYS A 192 9.91 -11.71 0.78
CA LYS A 192 9.33 -12.55 1.84
C LYS A 192 8.58 -11.72 2.88
N PRO A 193 7.59 -12.30 3.58
CA PRO A 193 6.91 -11.67 4.73
C PRO A 193 7.85 -10.96 5.70
N GLU A 194 9.00 -11.56 5.98
CA GLU A 194 10.01 -11.02 6.90
C GLU A 194 10.59 -9.68 6.43
N ASP A 195 10.76 -9.49 5.11
CA ASP A 195 11.23 -8.22 4.56
C ASP A 195 10.24 -7.09 4.89
N VAL A 196 8.94 -7.38 4.77
CA VAL A 196 7.86 -6.42 5.04
C VAL A 196 7.71 -6.16 6.53
N LYS A 197 7.67 -7.21 7.36
CA LYS A 197 7.55 -7.10 8.82
C LYS A 197 8.69 -6.24 9.39
N LYS A 198 9.91 -6.43 8.89
CA LYS A 198 11.07 -5.62 9.28
C LYS A 198 10.88 -4.16 8.89
N ALA A 199 10.52 -3.88 7.64
CA ALA A 199 10.33 -2.52 7.15
C ALA A 199 9.22 -1.76 7.90
N ILE A 200 8.11 -2.43 8.20
CA ILE A 200 7.02 -1.83 8.99
C ILE A 200 7.48 -1.56 10.42
N SER A 201 8.22 -2.49 11.04
CA SER A 201 8.76 -2.29 12.40
C SER A 201 9.72 -1.10 12.48
N GLU A 202 10.53 -0.84 11.44
CA GLU A 202 11.41 0.34 11.36
C GLU A 202 10.65 1.68 11.27
N LYS A 203 9.33 1.63 11.02
CA LYS A 203 8.45 2.79 10.86
C LYS A 203 7.54 3.05 12.05
N THR A 204 7.27 2.02 12.84
CA THR A 204 6.40 2.09 14.04
C THR A 204 7.19 2.12 15.36
N LEU A 205 8.52 2.07 15.32
CA LEU A 205 9.43 2.21 16.47
C LEU A 205 10.07 3.61 16.48
#